data_AF-S8CYP2-F1
#
_entry.id   AF-S8CYP2-F1
#
_cell.length_a   1.000
_cell.length_b   1.000
_cell.length_c   1.000
_cell.angle_alpha   90.00
_cell.angle_beta   90.00
_cell.angle_gamma   90.00
#
_symmetry.space_group_name_H-M   'P 1'
#
loop_
_entity.id
_entity.type
_entity.pdbx_description
1 polymer ?
#
loop_
_entity_poly.entity_id
_entity_poly.type
_entity_poly.pdbx_seq_one_letter_code
_entity_poly.pdbx_strand_id
1 'polypeptide(L)'
;QAIPTYAMQCFKLPASFISEVNGLLSSFWWNDRGRQKMHLLAWEKLCQASSRGGLGFRNLTIFNKALLAKQCWRIFTKPELLLSQLLKGKYYSSTSFIHAPLGRSPSFTWRSLLTARDL
;
A
#
# COMPACT_ATOMS: atom_id res chain seq x y z
N GLN A 1 1.19 7.92 -14.41
CA GLN A 1 0.94 7.11 -13.18
C GLN A 1 -0.39 6.40 -13.36
N ALA A 2 -0.49 5.11 -13.00
CA ALA A 2 -1.78 4.41 -13.03
C ALA A 2 -2.65 4.84 -11.83
N ILE A 3 -3.95 5.00 -12.06
CA ILE A 3 -4.97 5.39 -11.06
C ILE A 3 -4.83 4.65 -9.71
N PRO A 4 -4.69 3.31 -9.65
CA PRO A 4 -4.57 2.60 -8.38
C PRO A 4 -3.29 2.93 -7.59
N THR A 5 -2.20 3.30 -8.28
CA THR A 5 -0.94 3.64 -7.61
C THR A 5 -1.07 4.94 -6.83
N TYR A 6 -1.83 5.91 -7.33
CA TYR A 6 -2.09 7.16 -6.61
C TYR A 6 -2.90 6.92 -5.34
N ALA A 7 -3.99 6.16 -5.44
CA ALA A 7 -4.78 5.79 -4.27
C ALA A 7 -3.96 5.05 -3.20
N MET A 8 -3.11 4.09 -3.62
CA MET A 8 -2.22 3.35 -2.73
C MET A 8 -1.10 4.20 -2.10
N GLN A 9 -0.77 5.37 -2.66
CA GLN A 9 0.17 6.30 -2.03
C GLN A 9 -0.45 7.07 -0.87
N CYS A 10 -1.77 7.28 -0.90
CA CYS A 10 -2.48 8.08 0.10
C CYS A 10 -3.19 7.23 1.15
N PHE A 11 -3.56 5.99 0.79
CA PHE A 11 -4.46 5.16 1.58
C PHE A 11 -3.98 3.72 1.70
N LYS A 12 -4.19 3.14 2.88
CA LYS A 12 -4.07 1.70 3.08
C LYS A 12 -5.34 1.03 2.56
N LEU A 13 -5.20 0.19 1.55
CA LEU A 13 -6.34 -0.54 0.99
C LEU A 13 -6.79 -1.64 1.96
N PRO A 14 -8.11 -1.90 2.07
CA PRO A 14 -8.62 -3.03 2.83
C PRO A 14 -8.09 -4.36 2.28
N ALA A 15 -7.79 -5.30 3.18
CA ALA A 15 -7.28 -6.62 2.80
C ALA A 15 -8.29 -7.40 1.94
N SER A 16 -9.59 -7.26 2.22
CA SER A 16 -10.67 -7.85 1.41
C SER A 16 -10.66 -7.36 -0.02
N PHE A 17 -10.52 -6.04 -0.22
CA PHE A 17 -10.43 -5.44 -1.54
C PHE A 17 -9.18 -5.91 -2.30
N ILE A 18 -8.03 -5.99 -1.63
CA ILE A 18 -6.81 -6.55 -2.24
C ILE A 18 -7.03 -8.02 -2.65
N SER A 19 -7.70 -8.81 -1.80
CA SER A 19 -8.01 -10.21 -2.10
C SER A 19 -8.91 -10.35 -3.31
N GLU A 20 -9.93 -9.49 -3.44
CA GLU A 20 -10.82 -9.44 -4.61
C GLU A 20 -10.05 -9.10 -5.88
N VAL A 21 -9.21 -8.07 -5.85
CA VAL A 21 -8.37 -7.69 -6.99
C VAL A 21 -7.41 -8.81 -7.37
N ASN A 22 -6.77 -9.46 -6.39
CA ASN A 22 -5.91 -10.61 -6.64
C ASN A 22 -6.69 -11.78 -7.27
N GLY A 23 -7.94 -12.01 -6.86
CA GLY A 23 -8.83 -13.02 -7.45
C GLY A 23 -9.17 -12.70 -8.91
N LEU A 24 -9.46 -11.44 -9.23
CA LEU A 24 -9.68 -10.98 -10.59
C LEU A 24 -8.43 -11.13 -11.46
N LEU A 25 -7.27 -10.71 -10.95
CA LEU A 25 -5.98 -10.87 -11.64
C LEU A 25 -5.62 -12.33 -11.85
N SER A 26 -5.86 -13.19 -10.85
CA SER A 26 -5.60 -14.61 -10.96
C SER A 26 -6.53 -15.28 -11.97
N SER A 27 -7.82 -14.92 -11.96
CA SER A 27 -8.80 -15.40 -12.93
C SER A 27 -8.42 -14.95 -14.33
N PHE A 28 -8.05 -13.68 -14.51
CA PHE A 28 -7.60 -13.15 -15.79
C PHE A 28 -6.36 -13.88 -16.31
N TRP A 29 -5.41 -14.19 -15.43
CA TRP A 29 -4.17 -14.85 -15.81
C TRP A 29 -4.36 -16.30 -16.26
N TRP A 30 -5.19 -17.06 -15.54
CA TRP A 30 -5.39 -18.48 -15.83
C TRP A 30 -6.46 -18.74 -16.88
N ASN A 31 -7.47 -17.88 -17.01
CA ASN A 31 -8.60 -18.11 -17.89
C ASN A 31 -8.28 -17.75 -19.34
N ASP A 32 -8.88 -18.50 -20.26
CA ASP A 32 -8.66 -18.36 -21.69
C ASP A 32 -10.00 -18.31 -22.42
N ARG A 33 -10.31 -17.18 -23.06
CA ARG A 33 -11.49 -16.95 -23.91
C ARG A 33 -12.78 -17.64 -23.44
N GLY A 34 -13.12 -17.49 -22.15
CA GLY A 34 -14.37 -18.02 -21.58
C GLY A 34 -14.27 -19.43 -20.99
N ARG A 35 -13.12 -20.10 -21.05
CA ARG A 35 -12.87 -21.37 -20.35
C ARG A 35 -12.12 -21.10 -19.05
N GLN A 36 -12.76 -21.43 -17.93
CA GLN A 36 -12.12 -21.47 -16.62
C GLN A 36 -11.07 -22.59 -16.62
N LYS A 37 -9.79 -22.25 -16.44
CA LYS A 37 -8.72 -23.25 -16.29
C LYS A 37 -8.40 -23.43 -14.81
N MET A 38 -7.93 -24.62 -14.44
CA MET A 38 -7.51 -24.88 -13.07
C MET A 38 -6.35 -23.95 -12.70
N HIS A 39 -6.44 -23.28 -11.56
CA HIS A 39 -5.37 -22.45 -11.03
C HIS A 39 -4.24 -23.37 -10.55
N LEU A 40 -3.16 -23.46 -11.34
CA LEU A 40 -2.06 -24.40 -11.05
C LEU A 40 -1.19 -23.96 -9.87
N LEU A 41 -1.18 -22.66 -9.56
CA LEU A 41 -0.40 -22.07 -8.47
C LEU A 41 -1.19 -20.99 -7.76
N ALA A 42 -1.00 -20.91 -6.44
CA ALA A 42 -1.54 -19.82 -5.62
C ALA A 42 -0.96 -18.47 -6.07
N TRP A 43 -1.80 -17.42 -6.08
CA TRP A 43 -1.40 -16.07 -6.50
C TRP A 43 -0.17 -15.55 -5.73
N GLU A 44 -0.10 -15.84 -4.43
CA GLU A 44 1.04 -15.45 -3.59
C GLU A 44 2.37 -16.07 -4.04
N LYS A 45 2.36 -17.29 -4.59
CA LYS A 45 3.55 -17.91 -5.17
C LYS A 45 3.97 -17.24 -6.48
N LEU A 46 3.00 -16.81 -7.29
CA LEU A 46 3.29 -16.05 -8.52
C LEU A 46 3.92 -14.69 -8.19
N CYS A 47 3.60 -14.10 -7.04
CA CYS A 47 4.20 -12.85 -6.58
C CYS A 47 5.66 -12.97 -6.10
N GLN A 48 6.19 -14.18 -5.90
CA GLN A 48 7.59 -14.35 -5.53
C GLN A 48 8.52 -13.96 -6.69
N ALA A 49 9.75 -13.59 -6.36
CA ALA A 49 10.78 -13.34 -7.38
C ALA A 49 11.01 -14.58 -8.27
N SER A 50 11.39 -14.39 -9.53
CA SER A 50 11.70 -15.48 -10.45
C SER A 50 12.82 -16.39 -9.92
N SER A 51 13.80 -15.83 -9.21
CA SER A 51 14.85 -16.59 -8.52
C SER A 51 14.34 -17.50 -7.40
N ARG A 52 13.12 -17.26 -6.90
CA ARG A 52 12.44 -18.07 -5.87
C ARG A 52 11.28 -18.89 -6.46
N GLY A 53 11.25 -19.09 -7.77
CA GLY A 53 10.23 -19.90 -8.46
C GLY A 53 8.88 -19.21 -8.65
N GLY A 54 8.80 -17.90 -8.48
CA GLY A 54 7.61 -17.11 -8.84
C GLY A 54 7.69 -16.46 -10.22
N LEU A 55 6.73 -15.60 -10.55
CA LEU A 55 6.70 -14.83 -11.80
C LEU A 55 7.01 -13.34 -11.60
N GLY A 56 7.35 -12.93 -10.38
CA GLY A 56 7.66 -11.54 -10.05
C GLY A 56 6.44 -10.62 -10.03
N PHE A 57 5.21 -11.16 -9.91
CA PHE A 57 4.02 -10.33 -9.78
C PHE A 57 4.06 -9.50 -8.50
N ARG A 58 3.46 -8.30 -8.53
CA ARG A 58 3.46 -7.44 -7.34
C ARG A 58 2.45 -7.94 -6.32
N ASN A 59 2.93 -8.25 -5.12
CA ASN A 59 2.06 -8.39 -3.96
C ASN A 59 1.50 -7.00 -3.60
N LEU A 60 0.21 -6.77 -3.86
CA LEU A 60 -0.44 -5.47 -3.68
C LEU A 60 -0.42 -4.99 -2.22
N THR A 61 -0.49 -5.89 -1.25
CA THR A 61 -0.39 -5.55 0.18
C THR A 61 0.97 -4.96 0.51
N ILE A 62 2.04 -5.63 0.09
CA ILE A 62 3.42 -5.18 0.30
C ILE A 62 3.67 -3.88 -0.47
N PHE A 63 3.20 -3.83 -1.72
CA PHE A 63 3.37 -2.65 -2.58
C PHE A 63 2.67 -1.42 -2.01
N ASN A 64 1.43 -1.54 -1.54
CA ASN A 64 0.70 -0.45 -0.89
C ASN A 64 1.40 0.03 0.38
N LYS A 65 1.86 -0.90 1.24
CA LYS A 65 2.59 -0.55 2.46
C LYS A 65 3.91 0.17 2.16
N ALA A 66 4.65 -0.30 1.14
CA ALA A 66 5.89 0.34 0.70
C ALA A 66 5.66 1.74 0.12
N LEU A 67 4.58 1.95 -0.63
CA LEU A 67 4.20 3.28 -1.14
C LEU A 67 3.85 4.25 -0.02
N LEU A 68 3.14 3.78 1.01
CA LEU A 68 2.86 4.58 2.20
C LEU A 68 4.15 4.91 2.97
N ALA A 69 5.04 3.93 3.18
CA ALA A 69 6.34 4.15 3.82
C ALA A 69 7.18 5.18 3.05
N LYS A 70 7.15 5.14 1.71
CA LYS A 70 7.79 6.18 0.88
C LYS A 70 7.20 7.57 1.13
N GLN A 71 5.90 7.70 1.34
CA GLN A 71 5.31 9.00 1.72
C GLN A 71 5.70 9.41 3.14
N CYS A 72 5.69 8.49 4.10
CA CYS A 72 6.19 8.71 5.47
C CYS A 72 7.62 9.26 5.45
N TRP A 73 8.50 8.62 4.67
CA TRP A 73 9.88 9.06 4.49
C TRP A 73 9.97 10.48 3.91
N ARG A 74 9.13 10.82 2.92
CA ARG A 74 9.09 12.18 2.37
C ARG A 74 8.62 13.21 3.39
N ILE A 75 7.61 12.89 4.19
CA ILE A 75 7.11 13.77 5.25
C ILE A 75 8.21 14.01 6.30
N PHE A 76 8.96 12.96 6.64
CA PHE A 76 10.04 13.03 7.60
C PHE A 76 11.26 13.82 7.08
N THR A 77 11.67 13.59 5.84
CA THR A 77 12.89 14.20 5.26
C THR A 77 12.68 15.58 4.66
N LYS A 78 11.44 15.96 4.32
CA LYS A 78 11.10 17.23 3.69
C LYS A 78 10.05 17.99 4.50
N PRO A 79 10.44 18.57 5.65
CA PRO A 79 9.52 19.29 6.54
C PRO A 79 8.96 20.58 5.94
N GLU A 80 9.58 21.13 4.90
CA GLU A 80 9.19 22.34 4.18
C GLU A 80 8.00 22.15 3.23
N LEU A 81 7.66 20.91 2.89
CA LEU A 81 6.50 20.65 2.05
C LEU A 81 5.21 21.08 2.76
N LEU A 82 4.30 21.71 2.02
CA LEU A 82 2.98 22.11 2.53
C LEU A 82 2.26 20.95 3.24
N LEU A 83 2.30 19.75 2.66
CA LEU A 83 1.71 18.56 3.25
C LEU A 83 2.35 18.22 4.61
N SER A 84 3.68 18.27 4.72
CA SER A 84 4.42 17.99 5.95
C SER A 84 4.07 19.00 7.04
N GLN A 85 3.99 20.29 6.68
CA GLN A 85 3.61 21.36 7.61
C GLN A 85 2.15 21.23 8.07
N LEU A 86 1.23 20.92 7.15
CA LEU A 86 -0.19 20.71 7.46
C LEU A 86 -0.38 19.50 8.38
N LEU A 87 0.28 18.38 8.10
CA LEU A 87 0.20 17.19 8.94
C LEU A 87 0.82 17.43 10.32
N LYS A 88 1.96 18.14 10.39
CA LYS A 88 2.59 18.54 11.66
C LYS A 88 1.64 19.39 12.49
N GLY A 89 1.09 20.45 11.91
CA GLY A 89 0.15 21.34 12.61
C GLY A 89 -1.09 20.61 13.12
N LYS A 90 -1.63 19.67 12.33
CA LYS A 90 -2.87 18.96 12.67
C LYS A 90 -2.68 17.80 13.65
N TYR A 91 -1.60 17.02 13.54
CA TYR A 91 -1.46 15.73 14.21
C TYR A 91 -0.29 15.63 15.20
N TYR A 92 0.76 16.43 15.03
CA TYR A 92 1.97 16.35 15.86
C TYR A 92 2.66 17.72 16.01
N SER A 93 1.93 18.72 16.51
CA SER A 93 2.45 20.09 16.61
C SER A 93 3.64 20.21 17.56
N SER A 94 3.62 19.44 18.66
CA SER A 94 4.64 19.45 19.72
C SER A 94 5.61 18.27 19.68
N THR A 95 5.47 17.34 18.73
CA THR A 95 6.27 16.10 18.66
C THR A 95 6.88 15.90 17.27
N SER A 96 7.72 14.88 17.11
CA SER A 96 8.24 14.47 15.81
C SER A 96 7.26 13.52 15.10
N PHE A 97 7.36 13.42 13.77
CA PHE A 97 6.53 12.49 12.99
C PHE A 97 6.63 11.03 13.48
N ILE A 98 7.82 10.61 13.91
CA ILE A 98 8.08 9.24 14.41
C ILE A 98 7.31 8.97 15.71
N HIS A 99 7.23 9.96 16.60
CA HIS A 99 6.53 9.83 17.88
C HIS A 99 5.08 10.32 17.83
N ALA A 100 4.57 10.67 16.65
CA ALA A 100 3.24 11.21 16.50
C ALA A 100 2.17 10.18 16.90
N PRO A 101 1.22 10.54 17.79
CA PRO A 101 0.16 9.63 18.19
C PRO A 101 -0.94 9.55 17.11
N LEU A 102 -1.81 8.54 17.22
CA LEU A 102 -3.00 8.45 16.39
C LEU A 102 -3.95 9.64 16.63
N GLY A 103 -4.08 10.10 17.87
CA GLY A 103 -4.98 11.17 18.26
C GLY A 103 -6.46 10.76 18.28
N ARG A 104 -7.34 11.71 18.63
CA ARG A 104 -8.78 11.46 18.86
C ARG A 104 -9.61 11.39 17.58
N SER A 105 -9.27 12.19 16.57
CA SER A 105 -9.98 12.25 15.28
C SER A 105 -9.01 12.19 14.10
N PRO A 106 -8.37 11.03 13.86
CA PRO A 106 -7.46 10.86 12.75
C PRO A 106 -8.21 10.79 11.42
N SER A 107 -7.64 11.41 10.38
CA SER A 107 -8.13 11.17 9.01
C SER A 107 -7.77 9.76 8.56
N PHE A 108 -8.46 9.27 7.52
CA PHE A 108 -8.14 7.97 6.93
C PHE A 108 -6.71 7.91 6.37
N THR A 109 -6.23 9.00 5.78
CA THR A 109 -4.83 9.17 5.34
C THR A 109 -3.87 9.07 6.52
N TRP A 110 -4.15 9.75 7.63
CA TRP A 110 -3.29 9.71 8.82
C TRP A 110 -3.18 8.30 9.41
N ARG A 111 -4.33 7.61 9.55
CA ARG A 111 -4.36 6.19 9.93
C ARG A 111 -3.50 5.33 9.00
N SER A 112 -3.61 5.57 7.70
CA SER A 112 -2.87 4.81 6.68
C SER A 112 -1.36 5.03 6.80
N LEU A 113 -0.90 6.29 6.93
CA LEU A 113 0.51 6.61 7.08
C LEU A 113 1.12 6.00 8.35
N LEU A 114 0.41 6.09 9.48
CA LEU A 114 0.89 5.49 10.74
C LEU A 114 1.13 3.99 10.64
N THR A 115 0.35 3.25 9.83
CA THR A 115 0.57 1.79 9.65
C THR A 115 1.86 1.44 8.91
N ALA A 116 2.48 2.41 8.23
CA ALA A 116 3.70 2.24 7.45
C ALA A 116 4.86 3.11 7.97
N ARG A 117 4.70 3.75 9.14
CA ARG A 117 5.71 4.61 9.75
C ARG A 117 6.91 3.81 10.28
N ASP A 118 6.65 2.65 10.87
CA ASP A 118 7.66 1.84 11.56
C ASP A 118 8.33 0.82 10.62
N LEU A 119 8.26 1.06 9.29
CA LEU A 119 8.86 0.22 8.25
C LEU A 119 10.27 0.69 7.87
#